data_AF-A0A8I0KUX2-F1
#
_entry.id   AF-A0A8I0KUX2-F1
#
_cell.length_a   1.000
_cell.length_b   1.000
_cell.length_c   1.000
_cell.angle_alpha   90.00
_cell.angle_beta   90.00
_cell.angle_gamma   90.00
#
_symmetry.space_group_name_H-M   'P 1'
#
loop_
_entity.id
_entity.type
_entity.pdbx_description
1 polymer ?
#
loop_
_entity_poly.entity_id
_entity_poly.type
_entity_poly.pdbx_seq_one_letter_code
_entity_poly.pdbx_strand_id
1 'polypeptide(L)'
;MREASSEIGAKYKDRRAAIQSQIDALTAKGVGLQSSGPDREKLVKLKAEMQSLNDQEGADRTRAAERIKLQTYGASSSTEAALSTGDGYIQSPAAAAANGGGGKYRLNSDMKKRLERLRPYFEEAGRKYNIDPRRLEAIAATESGFNNNLTSSKRAQGIMQVLPTSAPGANLSDERENIMAGAMVYSQMRDRYGYLGQDEILRGYNGGSRRGSAENVAYPGKVNSYYRDLAQVDDMTPGSNGNKGAVGEMYGTMRVVHEDKEGKQVKPPESVSMSGTFIQPSSWGNR
;
A
#
# COMPACT_ATOMS: atom_id res chain seq x y z
N MET A 1 -1.41 -3.18 -19.62
CA MET A 1 -1.28 -3.62 -18.18
C MET A 1 -2.20 -2.89 -17.21
N ARG A 2 -2.27 -1.53 -17.20
CA ARG A 2 -3.47 -0.82 -16.71
C ARG A 2 -4.71 -1.40 -17.42
N GLU A 3 -4.56 -1.68 -18.72
CA GLU A 3 -5.45 -2.56 -19.51
C GLU A 3 -5.76 -3.86 -18.79
N ALA A 4 -4.84 -4.82 -18.64
CA ALA A 4 -5.14 -6.11 -18.02
C ALA A 4 -5.94 -6.05 -16.70
N SER A 5 -5.59 -5.17 -15.75
CA SER A 5 -6.38 -5.03 -14.51
C SER A 5 -7.74 -4.33 -14.76
N SER A 6 -7.79 -3.33 -15.64
CA SER A 6 -9.05 -2.68 -16.04
C SER A 6 -9.94 -3.57 -16.93
N GLU A 7 -9.36 -4.47 -17.71
CA GLU A 7 -10.02 -5.43 -18.61
C GLU A 7 -10.62 -6.55 -17.80
N ILE A 8 -9.88 -7.08 -16.81
CA ILE A 8 -10.44 -8.00 -15.82
C ILE A 8 -11.55 -7.28 -15.06
N GLY A 9 -11.31 -6.07 -14.56
CA GLY A 9 -12.34 -5.27 -13.90
C GLY A 9 -13.62 -5.08 -14.74
N ALA A 10 -13.45 -4.74 -16.01
CA ALA A 10 -14.53 -4.54 -16.99
C ALA A 10 -15.28 -5.85 -17.27
N LYS A 11 -14.57 -6.97 -17.45
CA LYS A 11 -15.15 -8.31 -17.64
C LYS A 11 -16.15 -8.68 -16.55
N TYR A 12 -15.90 -8.29 -15.31
CA TYR A 12 -16.78 -8.59 -14.17
C TYR A 12 -17.77 -7.47 -13.85
N LYS A 13 -17.58 -6.26 -14.37
CA LYS A 13 -18.38 -5.07 -14.02
C LYS A 13 -19.86 -5.26 -14.38
N ASP A 14 -20.16 -5.67 -15.60
CA ASP A 14 -21.53 -5.73 -16.09
C ASP A 14 -22.33 -6.82 -15.38
N ARG A 15 -21.71 -7.98 -15.13
CA ARG A 15 -22.35 -9.07 -14.40
C ARG A 15 -22.62 -8.72 -12.93
N ARG A 16 -21.71 -8.01 -12.26
CA ARG A 16 -21.99 -7.46 -10.93
C ARG A 16 -23.14 -6.48 -10.95
N ALA A 17 -23.13 -5.53 -11.87
CA ALA A 17 -24.20 -4.54 -11.96
C ALA A 17 -25.57 -5.22 -12.15
N ALA A 18 -25.63 -6.27 -12.98
CA ALA A 18 -26.86 -7.04 -13.18
C ALA A 18 -27.31 -7.80 -11.93
N ILE A 19 -26.40 -8.47 -11.22
CA ILE A 19 -26.73 -9.18 -9.97
C ILE A 19 -27.15 -8.18 -8.88
N GLN A 20 -26.44 -7.06 -8.76
CA GLN A 20 -26.73 -6.01 -7.79
C GLN A 20 -28.12 -5.41 -8.03
N SER A 21 -28.47 -5.10 -9.28
CA SER A 21 -29.80 -4.62 -9.66
C SER A 21 -30.92 -5.59 -9.24
N GLN A 22 -30.69 -6.91 -9.36
CA GLN A 22 -31.66 -7.91 -8.89
C GLN A 22 -31.76 -8.00 -7.36
N ILE A 23 -30.63 -7.86 -6.66
CA ILE A 23 -30.60 -7.79 -5.20
C ILE A 23 -31.37 -6.55 -4.72
N ASP A 24 -31.15 -5.40 -5.36
CA ASP A 24 -31.80 -4.14 -5.03
C ASP A 24 -33.31 -4.23 -5.28
N ALA A 25 -33.74 -4.84 -6.39
CA ALA A 25 -35.15 -5.04 -6.71
C ALA A 25 -35.88 -5.93 -5.69
N LEU A 26 -35.22 -6.99 -5.18
CA LEU A 26 -35.78 -7.82 -4.10
C LEU A 26 -35.82 -7.06 -2.78
N THR A 27 -34.77 -6.32 -2.46
CA THR A 27 -34.68 -5.52 -1.23
C THR A 27 -35.75 -4.42 -1.22
N ALA A 28 -36.02 -3.79 -2.37
CA ALA A 28 -37.07 -2.78 -2.53
C ALA A 28 -38.49 -3.33 -2.31
N LYS A 29 -38.70 -4.65 -2.50
CA LYS A 29 -39.96 -5.33 -2.15
C LYS A 29 -40.06 -5.70 -0.67
N GLY A 30 -39.08 -5.32 0.16
CA GLY A 30 -39.01 -5.69 1.57
C GLY A 30 -38.48 -7.12 1.81
N VAL A 31 -37.92 -7.77 0.79
CA VAL A 31 -37.32 -9.10 0.93
C VAL A 31 -35.96 -8.97 1.60
N GLY A 32 -35.87 -9.38 2.86
CA GLY A 32 -34.63 -9.42 3.64
C GLY A 32 -34.15 -10.85 3.89
N LEU A 33 -33.01 -10.98 4.58
CA LEU A 33 -32.44 -12.29 4.95
C LEU A 33 -33.34 -13.06 5.93
N GLN A 34 -34.18 -12.34 6.69
CA GLN A 34 -35.15 -12.89 7.65
C GLN A 34 -36.50 -13.24 7.01
N SER A 35 -36.74 -12.87 5.75
CA SER A 35 -37.96 -13.21 5.02
C SER A 35 -38.03 -14.71 4.72
N SER A 36 -39.24 -15.23 4.47
CA SER A 36 -39.47 -16.62 4.08
C SER A 36 -39.98 -16.72 2.64
N GLY A 37 -39.89 -17.92 2.05
CA GLY A 37 -40.42 -18.19 0.71
C GLY A 37 -39.43 -17.97 -0.44
N PRO A 38 -39.92 -18.10 -1.69
CA PRO A 38 -39.08 -18.22 -2.89
C PRO A 38 -38.24 -16.97 -3.19
N ASP A 39 -38.72 -15.78 -2.85
CA ASP A 39 -37.97 -14.54 -3.06
C ASP A 39 -36.74 -14.45 -2.15
N ARG A 40 -36.81 -14.96 -0.91
CA ARG A 40 -35.64 -15.04 -0.01
C ARG A 40 -34.61 -16.04 -0.53
N GLU A 41 -35.04 -17.20 -1.05
CA GLU A 41 -34.12 -18.15 -1.67
C GLU A 41 -33.39 -17.53 -2.88
N LYS A 42 -34.10 -16.74 -3.68
CA LYS A 42 -33.51 -15.99 -4.79
C LYS A 42 -32.48 -14.97 -4.30
N LEU A 43 -32.79 -14.21 -3.24
CA LEU A 43 -31.86 -13.24 -2.65
C LEU A 43 -30.58 -13.90 -2.14
N VAL A 44 -30.69 -15.03 -1.44
CA VAL A 44 -29.53 -15.78 -0.93
C VAL A 44 -28.65 -16.27 -2.08
N LYS A 45 -29.25 -16.83 -3.15
CA LYS A 45 -28.52 -17.28 -4.34
C LYS A 45 -27.79 -16.12 -5.03
N LEU A 46 -28.45 -14.98 -5.22
CA LEU A 46 -27.83 -13.80 -5.85
C LEU A 46 -26.67 -13.24 -5.02
N LYS A 47 -26.81 -13.18 -3.68
CA LYS A 47 -25.71 -12.75 -2.81
C LYS A 47 -24.52 -13.73 -2.84
N ALA A 48 -24.79 -15.03 -2.87
CA ALA A 48 -23.76 -16.04 -3.04
C ALA A 48 -23.08 -15.95 -4.42
N GLU A 49 -23.84 -15.70 -5.49
CA GLU A 49 -23.29 -15.49 -6.83
C GLU A 49 -22.42 -14.22 -6.88
N MET A 50 -22.86 -13.12 -6.27
CA MET A 50 -22.05 -11.89 -6.16
C MET A 50 -20.72 -12.14 -5.45
N GLN A 51 -20.75 -12.88 -4.34
CA GLN A 51 -19.53 -13.22 -3.60
C GLN A 51 -18.58 -14.08 -4.44
N SER A 52 -19.10 -15.16 -5.04
CA SER A 52 -18.33 -16.02 -5.94
C SER A 52 -17.70 -15.24 -7.08
N LEU A 53 -18.42 -14.27 -7.65
CA LEU A 53 -17.92 -13.45 -8.74
C LEU A 53 -16.81 -12.48 -8.30
N ASN A 54 -16.90 -11.92 -7.09
CA ASN A 54 -15.84 -11.12 -6.49
C ASN A 54 -14.59 -11.97 -6.20
N ASP A 55 -14.77 -13.17 -5.67
CA ASP A 55 -13.68 -14.11 -5.39
C ASP A 55 -12.97 -14.54 -6.70
N GLN A 56 -13.75 -14.81 -7.75
CA GLN A 56 -13.22 -15.17 -9.06
C GLN A 56 -12.48 -14.01 -9.73
N GLU A 57 -13.00 -12.79 -9.65
CA GLU A 57 -12.27 -11.60 -10.12
C GLU A 57 -10.95 -11.44 -9.36
N GLY A 58 -10.97 -11.59 -8.03
CA GLY A 58 -9.77 -11.55 -7.20
C GLY A 58 -8.72 -12.57 -7.66
N ALA A 59 -9.13 -13.82 -7.86
CA ALA A 59 -8.26 -14.88 -8.35
C ALA A 59 -7.70 -14.60 -9.75
N ASP A 60 -8.50 -14.09 -10.67
CA ASP A 60 -8.06 -13.74 -12.03
C ASP A 60 -7.06 -12.57 -12.02
N ARG A 61 -7.27 -11.58 -11.14
CA ARG A 61 -6.30 -10.50 -10.92
C ARG A 61 -4.98 -11.03 -10.37
N THR A 62 -5.01 -11.97 -9.42
CA THR A 62 -3.80 -12.62 -8.87
C THR A 62 -3.04 -13.38 -9.94
N ARG A 63 -3.71 -14.24 -10.73
CA ARG A 63 -3.07 -14.98 -11.83
C ARG A 63 -2.49 -14.05 -12.88
N ALA A 64 -3.20 -12.96 -13.20
CA ALA A 64 -2.68 -11.95 -14.12
C ALA A 64 -1.43 -11.27 -13.54
N ALA A 65 -1.43 -10.91 -12.26
CA ALA A 65 -0.28 -10.32 -11.59
C ALA A 65 0.93 -11.26 -11.57
N GLU A 66 0.74 -12.56 -11.32
CA GLU A 66 1.79 -13.58 -11.37
C GLU A 66 2.37 -13.73 -12.78
N ARG A 67 1.53 -13.83 -13.80
CA ARG A 67 2.00 -13.88 -15.20
C ARG A 67 2.84 -12.66 -15.56
N ILE A 68 2.41 -11.48 -15.13
CA ILE A 68 3.13 -10.22 -15.36
C ILE A 68 4.50 -10.24 -14.67
N LYS A 69 4.57 -10.71 -13.42
CA LYS A 69 5.85 -10.89 -12.71
C LYS A 69 6.76 -11.85 -13.44
N LEU A 70 6.25 -13.01 -13.85
CA LEU A 70 7.01 -14.01 -14.62
C LEU A 70 7.54 -13.45 -15.96
N GLN A 71 6.74 -12.66 -16.68
CA GLN A 71 7.17 -12.00 -17.91
C GLN A 71 8.23 -10.91 -17.65
N THR A 72 8.15 -10.23 -16.50
CA THR A 72 9.05 -9.12 -16.16
C THR A 72 10.39 -9.61 -15.61
N TYR A 73 10.39 -10.69 -14.82
CA TYR A 73 11.54 -11.15 -14.04
C TYR A 73 12.03 -12.56 -14.41
N GLY A 74 11.34 -13.27 -15.30
CA GLY A 74 11.62 -14.67 -15.62
C GLY A 74 11.04 -15.66 -14.60
N ALA A 75 11.04 -16.94 -14.98
CA ALA A 75 10.42 -18.04 -14.22
C ALA A 75 11.02 -18.30 -12.83
N SER A 76 12.29 -17.92 -12.62
CA SER A 76 13.01 -18.16 -11.35
C SER A 76 12.63 -17.22 -10.20
N SER A 77 11.62 -16.36 -10.39
CA SER A 77 11.23 -15.32 -9.41
C SER A 77 9.86 -15.54 -8.75
N SER A 78 9.11 -16.58 -9.13
CA SER A 78 7.86 -16.93 -8.46
C SER A 78 8.16 -17.61 -7.12
N THR A 79 7.39 -17.22 -6.11
CA THR A 79 7.55 -17.61 -4.70
C THR A 79 7.43 -19.11 -4.43
N GLU A 80 7.03 -19.92 -5.41
CA GLU A 80 6.96 -21.38 -5.28
C GLU A 80 8.26 -22.11 -5.68
N ALA A 81 9.10 -21.52 -6.53
CA ALA A 81 10.39 -22.11 -6.90
C ALA A 81 11.45 -21.99 -5.78
N ALA A 82 11.23 -21.10 -4.80
CA ALA A 82 12.12 -20.91 -3.66
C ALA A 82 12.05 -22.03 -2.60
N LEU A 83 11.15 -23.01 -2.77
CA LEU A 83 10.97 -24.15 -1.85
C LEU A 83 11.61 -25.46 -2.35
N SER A 84 12.21 -25.49 -3.55
CA SER A 84 12.84 -26.70 -4.06
C SER A 84 13.91 -26.39 -5.10
N THR A 85 15.12 -26.08 -4.63
CA THR A 85 16.40 -26.59 -5.18
C THR A 85 17.53 -26.06 -4.30
N GLY A 86 18.37 -26.98 -3.82
CA GLY A 86 19.57 -26.64 -3.06
C GLY A 86 20.55 -25.80 -3.88
N ASP A 87 21.42 -25.11 -3.15
CA ASP A 87 22.40 -24.13 -3.58
C ASP A 87 21.90 -22.71 -3.92
N GLY A 88 22.03 -21.83 -2.91
CA GLY A 88 22.62 -20.51 -3.16
C GLY A 88 21.70 -19.35 -3.53
N TYR A 89 20.40 -19.36 -3.21
CA TYR A 89 19.55 -18.17 -3.36
C TYR A 89 18.60 -17.93 -2.17
N ILE A 90 18.75 -16.72 -1.60
CA ILE A 90 17.85 -15.93 -0.73
C ILE A 90 16.81 -16.73 0.06
N GLN A 91 17.16 -17.01 1.32
CA GLN A 91 16.17 -17.32 2.36
C GLN A 91 15.07 -16.24 2.37
N SER A 92 13.82 -16.69 2.32
CA SER A 92 12.65 -15.82 2.51
C SER A 92 12.84 -14.91 3.75
N PRO A 93 12.60 -13.58 3.66
CA PRO A 93 12.87 -12.65 4.76
C PRO A 93 12.09 -12.92 6.06
N ALA A 94 11.03 -13.75 5.98
CA ALA A 94 10.25 -14.20 7.13
C ALA A 94 11.02 -15.22 7.99
N ALA A 95 11.87 -16.07 7.38
CA ALA A 95 12.69 -17.05 8.11
C ALA A 95 13.96 -16.44 8.72
N ALA A 96 14.53 -15.40 8.08
CA ALA A 96 15.68 -14.67 8.60
C ALA A 96 15.36 -13.78 9.82
N ALA A 97 14.08 -13.46 10.06
CA ALA A 97 13.64 -12.66 11.20
C ALA A 97 13.65 -13.45 12.54
N ALA A 98 13.66 -14.78 12.50
CA ALA A 98 13.64 -15.64 13.69
C ALA A 98 15.04 -15.85 14.31
N ASN A 99 16.13 -15.54 13.59
CA ASN A 99 17.49 -15.70 14.08
C ASN A 99 18.12 -14.31 14.30
N GLY A 100 18.21 -13.89 15.57
CA GLY A 100 18.64 -12.57 16.06
C GLY A 100 20.02 -12.08 15.62
N GLY A 101 20.16 -11.71 14.35
CA GLY A 101 21.30 -10.98 13.81
C GLY A 101 20.86 -9.57 13.39
N GLY A 102 21.34 -8.53 14.07
CA GLY A 102 21.12 -7.14 13.67
C GLY A 102 21.63 -6.90 12.24
N GLY A 103 20.73 -6.92 11.26
CA GLY A 103 21.07 -6.97 9.85
C GLY A 103 21.76 -5.70 9.33
N LYS A 104 22.47 -5.86 8.20
CA LYS A 104 23.19 -4.85 7.40
C LYS A 104 22.46 -3.50 7.17
N TYR A 105 21.15 -3.45 7.32
CA TYR A 105 20.31 -2.27 7.05
C TYR A 105 19.51 -1.89 8.30
N ARG A 106 20.17 -1.20 9.22
CA ARG A 106 19.59 -0.61 10.44
C ARG A 106 19.93 0.87 10.50
N LEU A 107 19.08 1.66 11.15
CA LEU A 107 19.37 3.08 11.33
C LEU A 107 20.57 3.28 12.26
N ASN A 108 21.62 3.93 11.76
CA ASN A 108 22.73 4.38 12.61
C ASN A 108 22.35 5.65 13.39
N SER A 109 23.19 6.05 14.35
CA SER A 109 22.91 7.19 15.24
C SER A 109 22.67 8.51 14.50
N ASP A 110 23.41 8.78 13.42
CA ASP A 110 23.25 10.02 12.66
C ASP A 110 21.97 10.02 11.83
N MET A 111 21.62 8.89 11.22
CA MET A 111 20.35 8.71 10.53
C MET A 111 19.18 8.92 11.49
N LYS A 112 19.24 8.38 12.71
CA LYS A 112 18.21 8.58 13.74
C LYS A 112 18.03 10.05 14.11
N LYS A 113 19.12 10.78 14.33
CA LYS A 113 19.08 12.23 14.61
C LYS A 113 18.43 13.02 13.47
N ARG A 114 18.77 12.69 12.22
CA ARG A 114 18.15 13.32 11.04
C ARG A 114 16.67 12.97 10.94
N LEU A 115 16.32 11.70 11.11
CA LEU A 115 14.93 11.24 11.08
C LEU A 115 14.07 11.97 12.11
N GLU A 116 14.54 12.11 13.35
CA GLU A 116 13.80 12.80 14.42
C GLU A 116 13.37 14.22 13.99
N ARG A 117 14.28 14.96 13.35
CA ARG A 117 14.00 16.31 12.84
C ARG A 117 13.03 16.33 11.65
N LEU A 118 13.00 15.25 10.85
CA LEU A 118 12.25 15.17 9.60
C LEU A 118 10.88 14.48 9.74
N ARG A 119 10.63 13.76 10.84
CA ARG A 119 9.38 13.02 11.11
C ARG A 119 8.10 13.84 10.85
N PRO A 120 7.99 15.12 11.27
CA PRO A 120 6.79 15.91 10.99
C PRO A 120 6.46 16.01 9.49
N TYR A 121 7.48 16.06 8.62
CA TYR A 121 7.28 16.11 7.17
C TYR A 121 6.87 14.74 6.60
N PHE A 122 7.40 13.64 7.14
CA PHE A 122 6.98 12.29 6.76
C PHE A 122 5.55 11.99 7.19
N GLU A 123 5.14 12.43 8.38
CA GLU A 123 3.76 12.33 8.85
C GLU A 123 2.81 13.16 8.01
N GLU A 124 3.18 14.40 7.69
CA GLU A 124 2.40 15.26 6.79
C GLU A 124 2.20 14.60 5.43
N ALA A 125 3.28 14.10 4.83
CA ALA A 125 3.25 13.43 3.55
C ALA A 125 2.43 12.12 3.61
N GLY A 126 2.61 11.34 4.67
CA GLY A 126 1.85 10.11 4.92
C GLY A 126 0.35 10.36 5.02
N ARG A 127 -0.07 11.40 5.75
CA ARG A 127 -1.47 11.83 5.80
C ARG A 127 -1.99 12.26 4.43
N LYS A 128 -1.27 13.14 3.73
CA LYS A 128 -1.72 13.68 2.42
C LYS A 128 -1.90 12.61 1.35
N TYR A 129 -0.98 11.64 1.28
CA TYR A 129 -0.98 10.62 0.24
C TYR A 129 -1.54 9.27 0.71
N ASN A 130 -2.04 9.19 1.95
CA ASN A 130 -2.53 7.97 2.60
C ASN A 130 -1.49 6.84 2.53
N ILE A 131 -0.29 7.09 3.07
CA ILE A 131 0.85 6.17 3.12
C ILE A 131 1.32 6.08 4.57
N ASP A 132 1.64 4.88 5.07
CA ASP A 132 2.30 4.74 6.37
C ASP A 132 3.61 5.58 6.37
N PRO A 133 3.78 6.58 7.25
CA PRO A 133 4.99 7.40 7.30
C PRO A 133 6.28 6.56 7.38
N ARG A 134 6.27 5.42 8.09
CA ARG A 134 7.41 4.52 8.21
C ARG A 134 7.84 3.93 6.86
N ARG A 135 6.90 3.81 5.91
CA ARG A 135 7.23 3.40 4.54
C ARG A 135 8.06 4.46 3.84
N LEU A 136 7.69 5.73 3.99
CA LEU A 136 8.42 6.86 3.40
C LEU A 136 9.78 7.05 4.08
N GLU A 137 9.85 6.89 5.40
CA GLU A 137 11.09 6.90 6.17
C GLU A 137 12.05 5.78 5.72
N ALA A 138 11.55 4.56 5.52
CA ALA A 138 12.34 3.43 5.03
C ALA A 138 12.88 3.64 3.61
N ILE A 139 12.10 4.30 2.75
CA ILE A 139 12.54 4.73 1.41
C ILE A 139 13.65 5.76 1.55
N ALA A 140 13.43 6.84 2.32
CA ALA A 140 14.44 7.89 2.53
C ALA A 140 15.75 7.38 3.16
N ALA A 141 15.66 6.42 4.08
CA ALA A 141 16.82 5.73 4.64
C ALA A 141 17.62 4.99 3.57
N THR A 142 16.92 4.33 2.63
CA THR A 142 17.53 3.59 1.51
C THR A 142 18.13 4.53 0.46
N GLU A 143 17.47 5.65 0.17
CA GLU A 143 17.85 6.59 -0.89
C GLU A 143 19.05 7.47 -0.52
N SER A 144 19.02 8.08 0.67
CA SER A 144 20.01 9.10 1.04
C SER A 144 20.54 8.98 2.47
N GLY A 145 19.97 8.07 3.29
CA GLY A 145 20.18 8.11 4.74
C GLY A 145 19.75 9.46 5.33
N PHE A 146 18.64 10.00 4.82
CA PHE A 146 18.07 11.30 5.20
C PHE A 146 18.97 12.52 4.91
N ASN A 147 19.87 12.41 3.93
CA ASN A 147 20.76 13.51 3.55
C ASN A 147 20.16 14.34 2.40
N ASN A 148 19.73 15.56 2.71
CA ASN A 148 19.12 16.45 1.73
C ASN A 148 20.10 17.08 0.72
N ASN A 149 21.41 16.98 0.96
CA ASN A 149 22.42 17.59 0.10
C ASN A 149 22.93 16.65 -1.02
N LEU A 150 22.30 15.49 -1.20
CA LEU A 150 22.74 14.51 -2.20
C LEU A 150 22.08 14.76 -3.56
N THR A 151 22.90 14.72 -4.60
CA THR A 151 22.46 14.62 -5.99
C THR A 151 23.11 13.40 -6.63
N SER A 152 22.32 12.49 -7.20
CA SER A 152 22.84 11.30 -7.88
C SER A 152 23.37 11.64 -9.29
N SER A 153 24.10 10.70 -9.89
CA SER A 153 24.52 10.78 -11.30
C SER A 153 23.35 10.87 -12.29
N LYS A 154 22.17 10.35 -11.89
CA LYS A 154 20.91 10.43 -12.64
C LYS A 154 20.15 11.74 -12.35
N ARG A 155 20.74 12.67 -11.59
CA ARG A 155 20.16 13.95 -11.14
C ARG A 155 18.97 13.82 -10.18
N ALA A 156 18.86 12.70 -9.48
CA ALA A 156 17.92 12.56 -8.37
C ALA A 156 18.41 13.39 -7.17
N GLN A 157 17.53 14.08 -6.45
CA GLN A 157 17.91 15.09 -5.47
C GLN A 157 17.30 14.82 -4.08
N GLY A 158 18.05 15.17 -3.04
CA GLY A 158 17.58 15.30 -1.67
C GLY A 158 17.25 14.00 -0.95
N ILE A 159 16.45 14.12 0.12
CA ILE A 159 16.15 13.07 1.11
C ILE A 159 15.58 11.81 0.45
N MET A 160 14.63 11.96 -0.45
CA MET A 160 13.93 10.85 -1.11
C MET A 160 14.44 10.58 -2.54
N GLN A 161 15.58 11.20 -2.92
CA GLN A 161 16.20 11.10 -4.25
C GLN A 161 15.17 11.22 -5.37
N VAL A 162 14.49 12.36 -5.41
CA VAL A 162 13.44 12.63 -6.40
C VAL A 162 14.06 13.19 -7.68
N LEU A 163 13.64 12.69 -8.85
CA LEU A 163 13.99 13.29 -10.13
C LEU A 163 13.16 14.56 -10.37
N PRO A 164 13.75 15.70 -10.80
CA PRO A 164 12.99 16.91 -11.12
C PRO A 164 11.85 16.69 -12.12
N THR A 165 12.03 15.77 -13.07
CA THR A 165 11.00 15.41 -14.06
C THR A 165 9.79 14.69 -13.44
N SER A 166 9.95 14.06 -12.27
CA SER A 166 8.89 13.35 -11.55
C SER A 166 8.08 14.27 -10.62
N ALA A 167 8.62 15.45 -10.29
CA ALA A 167 7.95 16.47 -9.49
C ALA A 167 8.19 17.88 -10.03
N PRO A 168 7.63 18.21 -11.21
CA PRO A 168 7.81 19.54 -11.81
C PRO A 168 7.34 20.65 -10.87
N GLY A 169 8.16 21.68 -10.71
CA GLY A 169 7.84 22.86 -9.89
C GLY A 169 8.13 22.70 -8.39
N ALA A 170 8.54 21.53 -7.91
CA ALA A 170 8.97 21.35 -6.53
C ALA A 170 10.41 21.86 -6.32
N ASN A 171 10.64 22.56 -5.21
CA ASN A 171 11.98 22.88 -4.73
C ASN A 171 12.58 21.66 -4.01
N LEU A 172 13.25 20.78 -4.76
CA LEU A 172 13.81 19.54 -4.21
C LEU A 172 15.00 19.72 -3.27
N SER A 173 15.49 20.96 -3.08
CA SER A 173 16.46 21.31 -2.06
C SER A 173 15.82 21.69 -0.72
N ASP A 174 14.51 21.95 -0.67
CA ASP A 174 13.76 22.06 0.57
C ASP A 174 13.36 20.66 1.06
N GLU A 175 13.61 20.39 2.35
CA GLU A 175 13.44 19.05 2.90
C GLU A 175 11.97 18.59 2.91
N ARG A 176 11.06 19.51 3.25
CA ARG A 176 9.64 19.24 3.29
C ARG A 176 9.11 19.01 1.88
N GLU A 177 9.44 19.89 0.94
CA GLU A 177 9.05 19.72 -0.47
C GLU A 177 9.64 18.44 -1.08
N ASN A 178 10.88 18.07 -0.76
CA ASN A 178 11.49 16.84 -1.23
C ASN A 178 10.73 15.59 -0.73
N ILE A 179 10.38 15.55 0.56
CA ILE A 179 9.61 14.45 1.16
C ILE A 179 8.20 14.37 0.56
N MET A 180 7.54 15.52 0.39
CA MET A 180 6.21 15.59 -0.23
C MET A 180 6.24 15.13 -1.70
N ALA A 181 7.26 15.53 -2.45
CA ALA A 181 7.47 15.08 -3.82
C ALA A 181 7.74 13.57 -3.88
N GLY A 182 8.56 13.03 -2.98
CA GLY A 182 8.81 11.59 -2.90
C GLY A 182 7.53 10.80 -2.58
N ALA A 183 6.73 11.26 -1.62
CA ALA A 183 5.44 10.63 -1.30
C ALA A 183 4.45 10.67 -2.48
N MET A 184 4.41 11.78 -3.23
CA MET A 184 3.63 11.87 -4.47
C MET A 184 4.08 10.83 -5.50
N VAL A 185 5.39 10.73 -5.75
CA VAL A 185 5.95 9.75 -6.70
C VAL A 185 5.62 8.33 -6.27
N TYR A 186 5.75 8.02 -4.98
CA TYR A 186 5.33 6.73 -4.44
C TYR A 186 3.84 6.46 -4.67
N SER A 187 2.96 7.44 -4.43
CA SER A 187 1.53 7.28 -4.70
C SER A 187 1.26 7.00 -6.18
N GLN A 188 1.95 7.69 -7.09
CA GLN A 188 1.82 7.42 -8.54
C GLN A 188 2.26 6.00 -8.88
N MET A 189 3.31 5.48 -8.23
CA MET A 189 3.75 4.10 -8.41
C MET A 189 2.77 3.10 -7.78
N ARG A 190 2.16 3.44 -6.64
CA ARG A 190 1.08 2.64 -6.03
C ARG A 190 -0.12 2.56 -6.97
N ASP A 191 -0.53 3.67 -7.56
CA ASP A 191 -1.66 3.71 -8.50
C ASP A 191 -1.35 2.94 -9.80
N ARG A 192 -0.07 2.88 -10.18
CA ARG A 192 0.39 2.19 -11.39
C ARG A 192 0.68 0.70 -11.17
N TYR A 193 1.20 0.31 -10.02
CA TYR A 193 1.77 -1.03 -9.79
C TYR A 193 1.26 -1.71 -8.52
N GLY A 194 0.45 -1.05 -7.70
CA GLY A 194 -0.02 -1.59 -6.43
C GLY A 194 -0.80 -2.90 -6.54
N TYR A 195 -1.46 -3.14 -7.69
CA TYR A 195 -2.13 -4.41 -7.98
C TYR A 195 -1.17 -5.60 -8.10
N LEU A 196 0.14 -5.35 -8.28
CA LEU A 196 1.17 -6.38 -8.28
C LEU A 196 1.81 -6.57 -6.89
N GLY A 197 1.41 -5.76 -5.90
CA GLY A 197 1.90 -5.79 -4.54
C GLY A 197 3.00 -4.77 -4.23
N GLN A 198 3.31 -4.66 -2.94
CA GLN A 198 4.18 -3.64 -2.36
C GLN A 198 5.57 -3.56 -3.00
N ASP A 199 6.18 -4.71 -3.30
CA ASP A 199 7.53 -4.74 -3.88
C ASP A 199 7.58 -4.14 -5.30
N GLU A 200 6.50 -4.25 -6.08
CA GLU A 200 6.44 -3.61 -7.40
C GLU A 200 6.28 -2.10 -7.32
N ILE A 201 5.60 -1.59 -6.30
CA ILE A 201 5.53 -0.16 -6.03
C ILE A 201 6.94 0.38 -5.80
N LEU A 202 7.72 -0.32 -4.97
CA LEU A 202 9.10 0.05 -4.64
C LEU A 202 10.04 -0.06 -5.85
N ARG A 203 9.89 -1.10 -6.69
CA ARG A 203 10.64 -1.20 -7.95
C ARG A 203 10.26 -0.11 -8.94
N GLY A 204 8.98 0.26 -9.00
CA GLY A 204 8.49 1.40 -9.76
C GLY A 204 9.10 2.71 -9.28
N TYR A 205 9.20 2.89 -7.96
CA TYR A 205 9.80 4.10 -7.36
C TYR A 205 11.26 4.27 -7.74
N ASN A 206 12.08 3.22 -7.55
CA ASN A 206 13.52 3.26 -7.86
C ASN A 206 13.81 3.28 -9.37
N GLY A 207 13.08 2.45 -10.14
CA GLY A 207 13.45 2.11 -11.51
C GLY A 207 12.56 2.66 -12.61
N GLY A 208 11.34 3.09 -12.30
CA GLY A 208 10.33 3.44 -13.31
C GLY A 208 10.16 2.35 -14.37
N SER A 209 10.40 2.68 -15.64
CA SER A 209 10.36 1.73 -16.76
C SER A 209 11.41 0.62 -16.66
N ARG A 210 12.53 0.86 -15.96
CA ARG A 210 13.63 -0.09 -15.75
C ARG A 210 13.43 -1.02 -14.55
N ARG A 211 12.23 -1.06 -13.94
CA ARG A 211 11.92 -1.87 -12.74
C ARG A 211 12.35 -3.34 -12.79
N GLY A 212 12.48 -3.93 -13.99
CA GLY A 212 12.98 -5.29 -14.21
C GLY A 212 14.51 -5.48 -14.15
N SER A 213 15.32 -4.42 -14.05
CA SER A 213 16.77 -4.54 -14.02
C SER A 213 17.27 -5.12 -12.69
N ALA A 214 18.42 -5.81 -12.71
CA ALA A 214 19.03 -6.40 -11.51
C ALA A 214 19.19 -5.42 -10.35
N GLU A 215 19.59 -4.16 -10.62
CA GLU A 215 19.65 -3.06 -9.64
C GLU A 215 18.31 -2.85 -8.90
N ASN A 216 17.20 -2.92 -9.63
CA ASN A 216 15.87 -2.62 -9.10
C ASN A 216 15.26 -3.83 -8.37
N VAL A 217 15.58 -5.06 -8.79
CA VAL A 217 15.09 -6.28 -8.12
C VAL A 217 15.48 -6.34 -6.63
N ALA A 218 16.67 -5.87 -6.26
CA ALA A 218 17.16 -5.88 -4.89
C ALA A 218 16.58 -4.75 -4.00
N TYR A 219 16.02 -3.70 -4.60
CA TYR A 219 15.61 -2.49 -3.89
C TYR A 219 14.53 -2.72 -2.80
N PRO A 220 13.45 -3.49 -3.06
CA PRO A 220 12.44 -3.74 -2.03
C PRO A 220 12.99 -4.42 -0.78
N GLY A 221 13.96 -5.33 -0.92
CA GLY A 221 14.59 -6.00 0.22
C GLY A 221 15.31 -5.03 1.17
N LYS A 222 15.93 -3.97 0.62
CA LYS A 222 16.60 -2.92 1.41
C LYS A 222 15.56 -2.09 2.18
N VAL A 223 14.55 -1.57 1.47
CA VAL A 223 13.47 -0.76 2.07
C VAL A 223 12.72 -1.57 3.13
N ASN A 224 12.35 -2.83 2.86
CA ASN A 224 11.64 -3.69 3.81
C ASN A 224 12.49 -4.04 5.04
N SER A 225 13.82 -3.94 4.97
CA SER A 225 14.68 -4.11 6.13
C SER A 225 14.60 -2.89 7.06
N TYR A 226 14.70 -1.67 6.52
CA TYR A 226 14.49 -0.45 7.31
C TYR A 226 13.05 -0.33 7.84
N TYR A 227 12.05 -0.72 7.05
CA TYR A 227 10.65 -0.69 7.48
C TYR A 227 10.40 -1.58 8.71
N ARG A 228 11.02 -2.77 8.76
CA ARG A 228 10.94 -3.67 9.92
C ARG A 228 11.71 -3.14 11.13
N ASP A 229 12.88 -2.53 10.92
CA ASP A 229 13.65 -1.89 11.99
C ASP A 229 12.85 -0.75 12.64
N LEU A 230 12.22 0.10 11.83
CA LEU A 230 11.35 1.18 12.28
C LEU A 230 10.13 0.67 13.05
N ALA A 231 9.53 -0.45 12.62
CA ALA A 231 8.41 -1.05 13.34
C ALA A 231 8.79 -1.64 14.72
N GLN A 232 10.04 -2.05 14.91
CA GLN A 232 10.55 -2.56 16.19
C GLN A 232 10.91 -1.46 17.19
N VAL A 233 11.30 -0.27 16.70
CA VAL A 233 11.61 0.89 17.56
C VAL A 233 10.38 1.37 18.34
N ASP A 234 9.18 1.21 17.77
CA ASP A 234 7.92 1.58 18.44
C ASP A 234 7.51 0.58 19.55
N ASP A 235 7.99 -0.68 19.49
CA ASP A 235 7.64 -1.78 20.43
C ASP A 235 8.66 -1.91 21.58
N MET A 236 9.88 -1.38 21.40
CA MET A 236 10.91 -1.31 22.44
C MET A 236 11.03 0.11 23.02
N THR A 237 10.09 0.55 23.84
CA THR A 237 10.34 1.61 24.82
C THR A 237 10.94 1.00 26.10
N PRO A 238 12.21 1.26 26.44
CA PRO A 238 12.74 0.94 27.76
C PRO A 238 12.33 2.06 28.73
N GLY A 239 11.53 1.76 29.74
CA GLY A 239 11.43 2.58 30.96
C GLY A 239 10.03 3.01 31.39
N SER A 240 9.36 2.16 32.15
CA SER A 240 8.41 2.61 33.17
C SER A 240 9.17 3.34 34.29
N ASN A 241 9.41 4.65 34.16
CA ASN A 241 9.44 5.53 35.32
C ASN A 241 9.31 7.01 34.92
N GLY A 242 8.15 7.59 35.27
CA GLY A 242 8.00 8.99 35.67
C GLY A 242 8.57 10.11 34.78
N ASN A 243 8.10 10.27 33.55
CA ASN A 243 7.66 11.59 33.07
C ASN A 243 6.80 11.44 31.81
N LYS A 244 5.49 11.71 31.91
CA LYS A 244 4.60 11.72 30.75
C LYS A 244 4.82 13.02 29.97
N GLY A 245 5.60 12.96 28.90
CA GLY A 245 5.81 14.05 27.95
C GLY A 245 5.78 13.56 26.50
N ALA A 246 4.64 13.75 25.84
CA ALA A 246 4.47 14.05 24.42
C ALA A 246 4.92 13.06 23.30
N VAL A 247 5.33 11.82 23.54
CA VAL A 247 5.74 10.92 22.42
C VAL A 247 4.88 9.66 22.22
N GLY A 248 3.93 9.37 23.11
CA GLY A 248 3.14 8.13 23.09
C GLY A 248 1.89 8.11 22.20
N GLU A 249 1.51 9.23 21.56
CA GLU A 249 0.31 9.31 20.72
C GLU A 249 0.60 9.30 19.20
N MET A 250 1.88 9.24 18.79
CA MET A 250 2.33 9.61 17.43
C MET A 250 2.03 8.60 16.31
N TYR A 251 1.82 7.31 16.58
CA TYR A 251 1.63 6.29 15.53
C TYR A 251 0.45 5.33 15.80
N GLY A 252 -0.51 5.74 16.63
CA GLY A 252 -1.75 5.00 16.86
C GLY A 252 -2.52 4.82 15.55
N THR A 253 -2.88 3.57 15.23
CA THR A 253 -3.67 3.12 14.06
C THR A 253 -4.48 4.26 13.43
N MET A 254 -4.14 4.62 12.19
CA MET A 254 -4.96 5.49 11.33
C MET A 254 -6.39 4.93 11.32
N ARG A 255 -7.24 5.40 12.23
CA ARG A 255 -8.68 5.18 12.15
C ARG A 255 -9.11 5.97 10.93
N VAL A 256 -9.68 5.27 9.96
CA VAL A 256 -10.32 5.90 8.81
C VAL A 256 -11.40 6.84 9.37
N VAL A 257 -11.11 8.14 9.40
CA VAL A 257 -12.11 9.18 9.66
C VAL A 257 -12.90 9.34 8.36
N HIS A 258 -14.18 9.00 8.42
CA HIS A 258 -15.13 9.35 7.37
C HIS A 258 -15.49 10.83 7.58
N GLU A 259 -15.00 11.71 6.71
CA GLU A 259 -15.43 13.11 6.64
C GLU A 259 -16.55 13.24 5.61
N ASP A 260 -17.58 14.03 5.92
CA ASP A 260 -18.59 14.44 4.94
C ASP A 260 -18.06 15.59 4.07
N LYS A 261 -18.85 16.00 3.07
CA LYS A 261 -18.46 17.02 2.08
C LYS A 261 -18.32 18.44 2.67
N GLU A 262 -18.49 18.61 3.98
CA GLU A 262 -18.47 19.90 4.68
C GLU A 262 -17.41 19.94 5.81
N GLY A 263 -16.58 18.90 5.94
CA GLY A 263 -15.40 18.91 6.82
C GLY A 263 -15.72 18.85 8.32
N LYS A 264 -16.87 18.29 8.72
CA LYS A 264 -17.19 18.09 10.14
C LYS A 264 -16.92 16.65 10.58
N GLN A 265 -16.26 16.50 11.75
CA GLN A 265 -16.04 15.20 12.38
C GLN A 265 -17.37 14.56 12.79
N VAL A 266 -17.59 13.32 12.38
CA VAL A 266 -18.76 12.53 12.79
C VAL A 266 -18.32 11.40 13.72
N LYS A 267 -19.04 11.19 14.84
CA LYS A 267 -18.74 10.15 15.83
C LYS A 267 -18.90 8.76 15.20
N PRO A 268 -18.00 7.78 15.46
CA PRO A 268 -18.14 6.43 14.90
C PRO A 268 -19.40 5.74 15.43
N PRO A 269 -20.10 4.92 14.61
CA PRO A 269 -21.20 4.11 15.11
C PRO A 269 -20.67 3.09 16.13
N GLU A 270 -21.37 2.97 17.25
CA GLU A 270 -21.13 1.90 18.22
C GLU A 270 -21.27 0.54 17.54
N SER A 271 -20.45 -0.42 17.98
CA SER A 271 -20.37 -1.76 17.41
C SER A 271 -21.74 -2.44 17.40
N VAL A 272 -22.34 -2.57 16.22
CA VAL A 272 -23.46 -3.46 15.97
C VAL A 272 -22.96 -4.64 15.15
N SER A 273 -23.13 -5.83 15.72
CA SER A 273 -22.93 -7.10 15.03
C SER A 273 -23.94 -7.29 13.90
N MET A 274 -23.44 -7.86 12.79
CA MET A 274 -24.16 -8.49 11.67
C MET A 274 -24.71 -7.62 10.51
N SER A 275 -24.27 -8.03 9.31
CA SER A 275 -25.03 -8.16 8.04
C SER A 275 -25.51 -6.92 7.26
N GLY A 276 -25.11 -6.85 5.97
CA GLY A 276 -25.68 -5.99 4.92
C GLY A 276 -25.19 -4.54 4.96
N THR A 277 -25.04 -3.75 3.90
CA THR A 277 -25.33 -3.84 2.46
C THR A 277 -24.43 -2.78 1.80
N PHE A 278 -23.71 -3.12 0.73
CA PHE A 278 -22.83 -2.19 0.02
C PHE A 278 -23.65 -1.35 -0.98
N ILE A 279 -23.72 -0.04 -0.76
CA ILE A 279 -24.31 0.92 -1.71
C ILE A 279 -23.19 1.49 -2.58
N GLN A 280 -23.29 1.36 -3.91
CA GLN A 280 -22.39 1.98 -4.87
C GLN A 280 -22.74 3.47 -5.08
N PRO A 281 -21.75 4.39 -5.21
CA PRO A 281 -22.02 5.75 -5.67
C PRO A 281 -22.23 5.81 -7.18
N SER A 282 -23.27 6.56 -7.57
CA SER A 282 -23.69 6.81 -8.93
C SER A 282 -22.75 7.74 -9.72
N SER A 283 -22.79 7.51 -11.03
CA SER A 283 -22.17 8.20 -12.16
C SER A 283 -21.95 9.72 -12.02
N TRP A 284 -20.75 10.17 -12.36
CA TRP A 284 -20.48 11.53 -12.81
C TRP A 284 -21.04 11.73 -14.21
N GLY A 285 -21.98 12.65 -14.35
CA GLY A 285 -22.53 13.08 -15.64
C GLY A 285 -21.66 14.16 -16.28
N ASN A 286 -21.43 14.01 -17.59
CA ASN A 286 -21.03 15.09 -18.48
C ASN A 286 -22.03 16.27 -18.39
N ARG A 287 -21.51 17.48 -18.21
CA ARG A 287 -21.89 18.70 -18.92
C ARG A 287 -20.73 19.68 -18.88
#